data_AF-A0A3G9DR48-F1
#
_entry.id   AF-A0A3G9DR48-F1
#
_cell.length_a   1.000
_cell.length_b   1.000
_cell.length_c   1.000
_cell.angle_alpha   90.00
_cell.angle_beta   90.00
_cell.angle_gamma   90.00
#
_symmetry.space_group_name_H-M   'P 1'
#
loop_
_entity.id
_entity.type
_entity.pdbx_description
1 polymer ?
#
loop_
_entity_poly.entity_id
_entity_poly.type
_entity_poly.pdbx_seq_one_letter_code
_entity_poly.pdbx_strand_id
1 'polypeptide(L)'
;MEVSTELILLIGSFLFFVSMLVGKAGHKFGVPVLLLFLLVGMIFGGDGFGLNFENIQIAQAIGTVCLTIILFSGGLDTKFREIKPVIQPGVVLATLGVFITAIITGIFTWWLSDQVYTGLGVGFLTAMLLASTVSSTDSASVFGILRSKGLMLKNNLRPLLELESGSNDPMAYMLTVTFISLINSGNDPNYVMVAVNIVVQLVVGALLGYFLGRFSVVIINRIRMDNTSLYPVLLLITGIFIFAVTYYLKGNGYLAVYIAGLVIGNSKFAHKRTSMSFMDGFAWMSQILLFLTLGLLVNPSELVPVLIPGIIIALFMIFIARPITVYLCLIPFKRISFRDKAYISWVGLRGAVPIIFAILPLAAGVPGARTVFNIVFVITIVSLLYQGTSLPIVAKWLGLAEKPSKYKSFEDFDVEFSEEIKSAMTEISITEETLKHGKNLMEMPLPDNTLAVMVKRGERFFVPTGQTALMDGDKLLVISDDEEALKETYKNIGISNFTYQKND
;
A
#
# COMPACT_ATOMS: atom_id res chain seq x y z
N MET A 1 -20.46 -25.19 -19.20
CA MET A 1 -20.26 -26.06 -18.03
C MET A 1 -20.80 -25.29 -16.84
N GLU A 2 -21.87 -25.74 -16.18
CA GLU A 2 -22.23 -25.13 -14.89
C GLU A 2 -21.06 -25.37 -13.94
N VAL A 3 -20.37 -24.30 -13.57
CA VAL A 3 -19.23 -24.39 -12.67
C VAL A 3 -19.80 -24.70 -11.29
N SER A 4 -19.62 -25.94 -10.82
CA SER A 4 -20.09 -26.33 -9.50
C SER A 4 -19.35 -25.53 -8.43
N THR A 5 -20.00 -25.25 -7.30
CA THR A 5 -19.38 -24.47 -6.20
C THR A 5 -18.08 -25.12 -5.73
N GLU A 6 -18.04 -26.46 -5.72
CA GLU A 6 -16.85 -27.25 -5.38
C GLU A 6 -15.70 -26.99 -6.36
N LEU A 7 -16.00 -26.86 -7.66
CA LEU A 7 -15.01 -26.55 -8.68
C LEU A 7 -14.47 -25.13 -8.51
N ILE A 8 -15.32 -24.16 -8.16
CA ILE A 8 -14.88 -22.77 -7.84
C ILE A 8 -13.95 -22.78 -6.62
N LEU A 9 -14.29 -23.53 -5.57
CA LEU A 9 -13.45 -23.64 -4.37
C LEU A 9 -12.13 -24.35 -4.67
N LEU A 10 -12.15 -25.40 -5.50
CA LEU A 10 -10.94 -26.12 -5.90
C LEU A 10 -10.03 -25.23 -6.74
N ILE A 11 -10.57 -24.58 -7.77
CA ILE A 11 -9.82 -23.66 -8.64
C ILE A 11 -9.30 -22.49 -7.81
N GLY A 12 -10.14 -21.87 -6.98
CA GLY A 12 -9.77 -20.76 -6.12
C GLY A 12 -8.63 -21.12 -5.18
N SER A 13 -8.77 -22.22 -4.42
CA SER A 13 -7.71 -22.65 -3.49
C SER A 13 -6.40 -22.99 -4.21
N PHE A 14 -6.48 -23.64 -5.38
CA PHE A 14 -5.31 -23.94 -6.21
C PHE A 14 -4.63 -22.66 -6.72
N LEU A 15 -5.39 -21.71 -7.29
CA LEU A 15 -4.86 -20.45 -7.80
C LEU A 15 -4.22 -19.60 -6.69
N PHE A 16 -4.83 -19.55 -5.51
CA PHE A 16 -4.24 -18.88 -4.35
C PHE A 16 -2.93 -19.55 -3.93
N PHE A 17 -2.91 -20.89 -3.85
CA PHE A 17 -1.71 -21.63 -3.47
C PHE A 17 -0.56 -21.40 -4.47
N VAL A 18 -0.85 -21.49 -5.78
CA VAL A 18 0.13 -21.19 -6.84
C VAL A 18 0.60 -19.75 -6.75
N SER A 19 -0.30 -18.80 -6.55
CA SER A 19 0.04 -17.38 -6.37
C SER A 19 1.01 -17.20 -5.20
N MET A 20 0.74 -17.81 -4.04
CA MET A 20 1.64 -17.74 -2.88
C MET A 20 3.04 -18.31 -3.16
N LEU A 21 3.13 -19.46 -3.85
CA LEU A 21 4.42 -20.06 -4.22
C LEU A 21 5.21 -19.16 -5.19
N VAL A 22 4.53 -18.61 -6.19
CA VAL A 22 5.13 -17.71 -7.18
C VAL A 22 5.58 -16.41 -6.52
N GLY A 23 4.81 -15.86 -5.58
CA GLY A 23 5.18 -14.68 -4.81
C GLY A 23 6.49 -14.87 -4.03
N LYS A 24 6.67 -16.04 -3.40
CA LYS A 24 7.93 -16.40 -2.71
C LYS A 24 9.12 -16.44 -3.67
N ALA A 25 8.94 -16.96 -4.88
CA ALA A 25 9.99 -17.00 -5.91
C ALA A 25 10.28 -15.60 -6.49
N GLY A 26 9.24 -14.77 -6.67
CA GLY A 26 9.29 -13.43 -7.23
C GLY A 26 10.20 -12.47 -6.48
N HIS A 27 10.32 -12.62 -5.15
CA HIS A 27 11.23 -11.84 -4.31
C HIS A 27 12.69 -11.88 -4.80
N LYS A 28 13.12 -12.96 -5.47
CA LYS A 28 14.47 -13.09 -6.00
C LYS A 28 14.68 -12.29 -7.29
N PHE A 29 13.65 -12.15 -8.12
CA PHE A 29 13.73 -11.54 -9.45
C PHE A 29 13.49 -10.03 -9.47
N GLY A 30 13.06 -9.43 -8.34
CA GLY A 30 12.84 -7.98 -8.25
C GLY A 30 11.67 -7.46 -9.08
N VAL A 31 10.78 -8.36 -9.51
CA VAL A 31 9.52 -8.04 -10.19
C VAL A 31 8.44 -7.80 -9.11
N PRO A 32 7.53 -6.82 -9.29
CA PRO A 32 6.41 -6.63 -8.37
C PRO A 32 5.61 -7.93 -8.19
N VAL A 33 5.50 -8.42 -6.95
CA VAL A 33 4.81 -9.68 -6.62
C VAL A 33 3.37 -9.68 -7.13
N LEU A 34 2.69 -8.54 -7.07
CA LEU A 34 1.31 -8.38 -7.53
C LEU A 34 1.15 -8.63 -9.05
N LEU A 35 2.18 -8.30 -9.84
CA LEU A 35 2.18 -8.60 -11.28
C LEU A 35 2.16 -10.11 -11.53
N LEU A 36 2.78 -10.90 -10.66
CA LEU A 36 2.79 -12.34 -10.80
C LEU A 36 1.40 -12.94 -10.58
N PHE A 37 0.62 -12.40 -9.65
CA PHE A 37 -0.77 -12.83 -9.42
C PHE A 37 -1.65 -12.48 -10.63
N LEU A 38 -1.43 -11.31 -11.24
CA LEU A 38 -2.09 -10.93 -12.49
C LEU A 38 -1.80 -11.92 -13.61
N LEU A 39 -0.52 -12.27 -13.80
CA LEU A 39 -0.09 -13.21 -14.84
C LEU A 39 -0.66 -14.61 -14.60
N VAL A 40 -0.69 -15.08 -13.35
CA VAL A 40 -1.35 -16.35 -13.01
C VAL A 40 -2.83 -16.27 -13.41
N GLY A 41 -3.54 -15.20 -13.06
CA GLY A 41 -4.93 -15.00 -13.51
C GLY A 41 -5.08 -15.07 -15.03
N MET A 42 -4.21 -14.38 -15.79
CA MET A 42 -4.26 -14.36 -17.25
C MET A 42 -3.97 -15.74 -17.87
N ILE A 43 -3.00 -16.48 -17.34
CA ILE A 43 -2.64 -17.82 -17.82
C ILE A 43 -3.79 -18.80 -17.60
N PHE A 44 -4.53 -18.66 -16.49
CA PHE A 44 -5.67 -19.52 -16.21
C PHE A 44 -6.98 -19.01 -16.82
N GLY A 45 -7.04 -17.76 -17.26
CA GLY A 45 -8.20 -17.12 -17.89
C GLY A 45 -8.57 -17.65 -19.28
N GLY A 46 -9.47 -16.93 -19.96
CA GLY A 46 -10.13 -17.38 -21.19
C GLY A 46 -9.19 -17.80 -22.33
N ASP A 47 -8.19 -16.97 -22.66
CA ASP A 47 -7.22 -17.29 -23.73
C ASP A 47 -6.09 -18.25 -23.29
N GLY A 48 -6.03 -18.61 -22.01
CA GLY A 48 -5.00 -19.48 -21.44
C GLY A 48 -5.49 -20.91 -21.29
N PHE A 49 -5.74 -21.33 -20.05
CA PHE A 49 -6.33 -22.65 -19.75
C PHE A 49 -7.87 -22.69 -19.94
N GLY A 50 -8.49 -21.59 -20.36
CA GLY A 50 -9.90 -21.57 -20.77
C GLY A 50 -10.92 -21.35 -19.65
N LEU A 51 -10.51 -20.80 -18.50
CA LEU A 51 -11.49 -20.41 -17.48
C LEU A 51 -12.15 -19.09 -17.87
N ASN A 52 -13.34 -19.19 -18.47
CA ASN A 52 -14.12 -18.02 -18.87
C ASN A 52 -14.77 -17.35 -17.65
N PHE A 53 -14.07 -16.38 -17.07
CA PHE A 53 -14.60 -15.51 -16.01
C PHE A 53 -15.11 -14.21 -16.62
N GLU A 54 -16.33 -14.23 -17.17
CA GLU A 54 -16.91 -13.08 -17.87
C GLU A 54 -17.89 -12.26 -17.00
N ASN A 55 -18.05 -12.59 -15.72
CA ASN A 55 -19.02 -11.91 -14.87
C ASN A 55 -18.46 -10.60 -14.30
N ILE A 56 -18.72 -9.51 -15.02
CA ILE A 56 -18.29 -8.14 -14.68
C ILE A 56 -18.85 -7.69 -13.33
N GLN A 57 -20.09 -8.05 -13.00
CA GLN A 57 -20.72 -7.64 -11.73
C GLN A 57 -20.07 -8.31 -10.52
N ILE A 58 -19.74 -9.61 -10.63
CA ILE A 58 -19.00 -10.32 -9.58
C ILE A 58 -17.59 -9.73 -9.44
N ALA A 59 -16.91 -9.45 -10.56
CA ALA A 59 -15.59 -8.82 -10.54
C ALA A 59 -15.62 -7.44 -9.85
N GLN A 60 -16.65 -6.62 -10.14
CA GLN A 60 -16.87 -5.33 -9.50
C GLN A 60 -17.14 -5.48 -7.99
N ALA A 61 -17.95 -6.46 -7.60
CA ALA A 61 -18.26 -6.71 -6.19
C ALA A 61 -17.01 -7.14 -5.41
N ILE A 62 -16.25 -8.09 -5.94
CA ILE A 62 -14.96 -8.52 -5.38
C ILE A 62 -14.01 -7.32 -5.29
N GLY A 63 -13.88 -6.55 -6.37
CA GLY A 63 -13.04 -5.35 -6.41
C GLY A 63 -13.40 -4.32 -5.35
N THR A 64 -14.69 -4.07 -5.16
CA THR A 64 -15.20 -3.10 -4.16
C THR A 64 -14.88 -3.55 -2.74
N VAL A 65 -15.12 -4.81 -2.42
CA VAL A 65 -14.83 -5.38 -1.09
C VAL A 65 -13.32 -5.37 -0.83
N CYS A 66 -12.51 -5.88 -1.77
CA CYS A 66 -11.06 -5.92 -1.64
C CYS A 66 -10.47 -4.51 -1.50
N LEU A 67 -10.88 -3.56 -2.34
CA LEU A 67 -10.38 -2.19 -2.28
C LEU A 67 -10.76 -1.49 -0.97
N THR A 68 -11.96 -1.76 -0.46
CA THR A 68 -12.39 -1.26 0.86
C THR A 68 -11.44 -1.75 1.96
N ILE A 69 -11.11 -3.04 1.99
CA ILE A 69 -10.20 -3.62 2.99
C ILE A 69 -8.77 -3.06 2.83
N ILE A 70 -8.28 -2.97 1.58
CA ILE A 70 -6.95 -2.46 1.27
C ILE A 70 -6.79 -1.01 1.72
N LEU A 71 -7.75 -0.13 1.41
CA LEU A 71 -7.71 1.28 1.81
C LEU A 71 -7.91 1.45 3.33
N PHE A 72 -8.73 0.61 3.95
CA PHE A 72 -8.87 0.61 5.40
C PHE A 72 -7.55 0.27 6.09
N SER A 73 -6.90 -0.82 5.66
CA SER A 73 -5.59 -1.24 6.17
C SER A 73 -4.53 -0.17 5.92
N GLY A 74 -4.48 0.39 4.71
CA GLY A 74 -3.55 1.48 4.40
C GLY A 74 -3.74 2.71 5.29
N GLY A 75 -5.00 3.05 5.63
CA GLY A 75 -5.31 4.07 6.62
C GLY A 75 -4.82 3.69 8.02
N LEU A 76 -5.07 2.46 8.47
CA LEU A 76 -4.64 1.95 9.78
C LEU A 76 -3.11 2.03 9.96
N ASP A 77 -2.34 1.70 8.91
CA ASP A 77 -0.88 1.69 8.94
C ASP A 77 -0.25 3.09 8.86
N THR A 78 -1.01 4.09 8.40
CA THR A 78 -0.52 5.46 8.24
C THR A 78 -0.32 6.15 9.59
N LYS A 79 0.93 6.42 9.99
CA LYS A 79 1.24 7.12 11.26
C LYS A 79 1.10 8.64 11.11
N PHE A 80 0.18 9.24 11.88
CA PHE A 80 -0.12 10.69 11.84
C PHE A 80 1.11 11.56 12.16
N ARG A 81 1.98 11.11 13.08
CA ARG A 81 3.22 11.80 13.46
C ARG A 81 4.19 11.93 12.27
N GLU A 82 4.22 10.94 11.38
CA GLU A 82 5.10 10.89 10.21
C GLU A 82 4.55 11.71 9.03
N ILE A 83 3.22 11.70 8.82
CA ILE A 83 2.60 12.47 7.73
C ILE A 83 2.39 13.95 8.06
N LYS A 84 2.32 14.34 9.35
CA LYS A 84 2.05 15.72 9.78
C LYS A 84 2.94 16.77 9.11
N PRO A 85 4.27 16.57 8.93
CA PRO A 85 5.14 17.52 8.24
C PRO A 85 4.87 17.65 6.73
N VAL A 86 4.26 16.63 6.11
CA VAL A 86 4.06 16.49 4.66
C VAL A 86 2.59 16.48 4.23
N ILE A 87 1.67 16.77 5.17
CA ILE A 87 0.23 16.65 4.91
C ILE A 87 -0.26 17.60 3.80
N GLN A 88 0.26 18.83 3.78
CA GLN A 88 -0.10 19.82 2.77
C GLN A 88 0.32 19.39 1.36
N PRO A 89 1.61 19.08 1.08
CA PRO A 89 2.01 18.63 -0.26
C PRO A 89 1.35 17.31 -0.65
N GLY A 90 1.16 16.37 0.30
CA GLY A 90 0.53 15.08 0.01
C GLY A 90 -0.94 15.21 -0.39
N VAL A 91 -1.73 16.01 0.33
CA VAL A 91 -3.15 16.24 0.00
C VAL A 91 -3.30 16.99 -1.33
N VAL A 92 -2.43 17.98 -1.62
CA VAL A 92 -2.45 18.69 -2.91
C VAL A 92 -2.14 17.74 -4.08
N LEU A 93 -1.14 16.86 -3.93
CA LEU A 93 -0.84 15.85 -4.95
C LEU A 93 -2.00 14.85 -5.11
N ALA A 94 -2.60 14.41 -4.01
CA ALA A 94 -3.69 13.45 -4.01
C ALA A 94 -5.00 14.01 -4.58
N THR A 95 -5.20 15.32 -4.57
CA THR A 95 -6.44 15.96 -5.04
C THR A 95 -6.22 16.69 -6.36
N LEU A 96 -5.57 17.84 -6.31
CA LEU A 96 -5.28 18.67 -7.48
C LEU A 96 -4.34 17.95 -8.45
N GLY A 97 -3.36 17.19 -7.95
CA GLY A 97 -2.46 16.42 -8.80
C GLY A 97 -3.21 15.36 -9.63
N VAL A 98 -4.10 14.59 -9.00
CA VAL A 98 -4.94 13.61 -9.70
C VAL A 98 -5.79 14.28 -10.77
N PHE A 99 -6.44 15.41 -10.42
CA PHE A 99 -7.27 16.17 -11.34
C PHE A 99 -6.49 16.69 -12.56
N ILE A 100 -5.33 17.33 -12.33
CA ILE A 100 -4.46 17.82 -13.41
C ILE A 100 -3.94 16.66 -14.26
N THR A 101 -3.56 15.55 -13.64
CA THR A 101 -3.11 14.34 -14.36
C THR A 101 -4.21 13.82 -15.27
N ALA A 102 -5.45 13.71 -14.76
CA ALA A 102 -6.59 13.26 -15.54
C ALA A 102 -6.88 14.19 -16.73
N ILE A 103 -6.78 15.51 -16.55
CA ILE A 103 -6.96 16.47 -17.65
C ILE A 103 -5.87 16.32 -18.70
N ILE A 104 -4.58 16.35 -18.30
CA ILE A 104 -3.46 16.31 -19.24
C ILE A 104 -3.48 14.99 -20.03
N THR A 105 -3.64 13.86 -19.33
CA THR A 105 -3.71 12.55 -19.98
C THR A 105 -4.98 12.42 -20.83
N GLY A 106 -6.13 12.93 -20.37
CA GLY A 106 -7.39 12.85 -21.11
C GLY A 106 -7.37 13.65 -22.40
N ILE A 107 -6.83 14.87 -22.39
CA ILE A 107 -6.63 15.70 -23.59
C ILE A 107 -5.69 14.98 -24.57
N PHE A 108 -4.59 14.42 -24.07
CA PHE A 108 -3.65 13.69 -24.92
C PHE A 108 -4.28 12.43 -25.53
N THR A 109 -5.03 11.65 -24.76
CA THR A 109 -5.73 10.46 -25.25
C THR A 109 -6.78 10.82 -26.31
N TRP A 110 -7.53 11.90 -26.11
CA TRP A 110 -8.49 12.40 -27.10
C TRP A 110 -7.78 12.82 -28.39
N TRP A 111 -6.71 13.62 -28.28
CA TRP A 111 -5.91 14.05 -29.43
C TRP A 111 -5.29 12.86 -30.19
N LEU A 112 -4.79 11.85 -29.46
CA LEU A 112 -4.24 10.62 -30.04
C LEU A 112 -5.32 9.80 -30.78
N SER A 113 -6.53 9.72 -30.22
CA SER A 113 -7.66 9.01 -30.83
C SER A 113 -8.18 9.71 -32.09
N ASP A 114 -8.15 11.04 -32.14
CA ASP A 114 -8.66 11.82 -33.26
C ASP A 114 -7.66 11.85 -34.44
N GLN A 115 -6.38 12.12 -34.15
CA GLN A 115 -5.38 12.45 -35.18
C GLN A 115 -4.52 11.26 -35.63
N VAL A 116 -4.27 10.27 -34.75
CA VAL A 116 -3.28 9.22 -35.00
C VAL A 116 -3.91 7.84 -35.17
N TYR A 117 -4.96 7.56 -34.40
CA TYR A 117 -5.66 6.26 -34.42
C TYR A 117 -7.16 6.45 -34.57
N THR A 118 -7.64 6.81 -35.76
CA THR A 118 -9.07 7.02 -36.04
C THR A 118 -9.94 5.78 -35.72
N GLY A 119 -9.34 4.59 -35.61
CA GLY A 119 -10.01 3.35 -35.20
C GLY A 119 -10.23 3.18 -33.68
N LEU A 120 -9.71 4.06 -32.82
CA LEU A 120 -9.92 3.99 -31.36
C LEU A 120 -11.34 4.41 -30.94
N GLY A 121 -11.97 5.31 -31.69
CA GLY A 121 -13.38 5.72 -31.50
C GLY A 121 -13.69 6.32 -30.13
N VAL A 122 -12.70 6.88 -29.40
CA VAL A 122 -12.88 7.38 -28.05
C VAL A 122 -13.27 8.86 -28.08
N GLY A 123 -14.51 9.17 -27.71
CA GLY A 123 -14.97 10.56 -27.56
C GLY A 123 -14.27 11.30 -26.41
N PHE A 124 -14.34 12.63 -26.40
CA PHE A 124 -13.67 13.47 -25.40
C PHE A 124 -13.98 13.08 -23.95
N LEU A 125 -15.26 12.84 -23.63
CA LEU A 125 -15.66 12.42 -22.27
C LEU A 125 -15.14 11.03 -21.92
N THR A 126 -15.10 10.10 -22.87
CA THR A 126 -14.55 8.75 -22.68
C THR A 126 -13.03 8.78 -22.49
N ALA A 127 -12.33 9.71 -23.15
CA ALA A 127 -10.89 9.92 -22.96
C ALA A 127 -10.60 10.50 -21.55
N MET A 128 -11.41 11.44 -21.09
CA MET A 128 -11.34 11.98 -19.72
C MET A 128 -11.68 10.92 -18.66
N LEU A 129 -12.67 10.08 -18.93
CA LEU A 129 -13.01 8.92 -18.11
C LEU A 129 -11.81 7.96 -18.00
N LEU A 130 -11.23 7.57 -19.13
CA LEU A 130 -10.03 6.73 -19.18
C LEU A 130 -8.92 7.33 -18.33
N ALA A 131 -8.59 8.60 -18.56
CA ALA A 131 -7.54 9.28 -17.82
C ALA A 131 -7.83 9.38 -16.32
N SER A 132 -9.10 9.54 -15.93
CA SER A 132 -9.54 9.54 -14.54
C SER A 132 -9.32 8.18 -13.88
N THR A 133 -9.63 7.08 -14.56
CA THR A 133 -9.40 5.72 -14.02
C THR A 133 -7.91 5.45 -13.78
N VAL A 134 -7.02 5.87 -14.68
CA VAL A 134 -5.56 5.68 -14.53
C VAL A 134 -4.88 6.70 -13.65
N SER A 135 -5.56 7.79 -13.26
CA SER A 135 -4.97 8.91 -12.50
C SER A 135 -4.52 8.54 -11.08
N SER A 136 -4.95 7.38 -10.56
CA SER A 136 -4.54 6.85 -9.25
C SER A 136 -3.19 6.13 -9.24
N THR A 137 -2.46 6.20 -8.13
CA THR A 137 -1.13 5.55 -7.98
C THR A 137 -1.14 4.56 -6.82
N ASP A 138 -0.24 3.57 -6.84
CA ASP A 138 -0.16 2.51 -5.83
C ASP A 138 1.17 2.53 -5.06
N SER A 139 1.15 3.05 -3.84
CA SER A 139 2.31 3.07 -2.94
C SER A 139 2.61 1.71 -2.31
N ALA A 140 1.61 0.83 -2.14
CA ALA A 140 1.83 -0.48 -1.52
C ALA A 140 2.76 -1.32 -2.39
N SER A 141 2.56 -1.31 -3.71
CA SER A 141 3.48 -1.91 -4.68
C SER A 141 4.87 -1.30 -4.62
N VAL A 142 4.97 0.04 -4.58
CA VAL A 142 6.26 0.77 -4.52
C VAL A 142 7.06 0.35 -3.28
N PHE A 143 6.44 0.37 -2.11
CA PHE A 143 7.13 0.05 -0.85
C PHE A 143 7.40 -1.44 -0.70
N GLY A 144 6.55 -2.32 -1.23
CA GLY A 144 6.85 -3.75 -1.34
C GLY A 144 8.15 -4.00 -2.14
N ILE A 145 8.32 -3.30 -3.27
CA ILE A 145 9.52 -3.40 -4.11
C ILE A 145 10.74 -2.82 -3.36
N LEU A 146 10.65 -1.62 -2.80
CA LEU A 146 11.76 -0.99 -2.07
C LEU A 146 12.20 -1.84 -0.87
N ARG A 147 11.25 -2.38 -0.10
CA ARG A 147 11.51 -3.27 1.04
C ARG A 147 12.19 -4.56 0.62
N SER A 148 11.75 -5.19 -0.48
CA SER A 148 12.40 -6.40 -1.01
C SER A 148 13.86 -6.20 -1.43
N LYS A 149 14.24 -4.96 -1.77
CA LYS A 149 15.61 -4.57 -2.10
C LYS A 149 16.36 -3.96 -0.92
N GLY A 150 15.74 -3.95 0.27
CA GLY A 150 16.31 -3.37 1.48
C GLY A 150 16.68 -1.90 1.29
N LEU A 151 15.77 -1.10 0.73
CA LEU A 151 15.97 0.35 0.55
C LEU A 151 14.94 1.13 1.36
N MET A 152 15.41 2.19 2.03
CA MET A 152 14.55 3.21 2.63
C MET A 152 14.77 4.55 1.91
N LEU A 153 13.77 5.44 2.01
CA LEU A 153 13.81 6.76 1.35
C LEU A 153 14.06 7.86 2.36
N LYS A 154 14.92 8.82 1.97
CA LYS A 154 15.21 10.03 2.75
C LYS A 154 14.07 11.06 2.69
N ASN A 155 14.23 12.16 3.42
CA ASN A 155 13.46 13.41 3.29
C ASN A 155 11.94 13.28 3.49
N ASN A 156 11.47 12.34 4.30
CA ASN A 156 10.04 12.04 4.48
C ASN A 156 9.31 11.74 3.16
N LEU A 157 10.03 11.24 2.15
CA LEU A 157 9.43 10.83 0.88
C LEU A 157 8.47 9.66 1.07
N ARG A 158 8.78 8.73 1.98
CA ARG A 158 7.91 7.60 2.28
C ARG A 158 6.54 8.06 2.80
N PRO A 159 6.44 8.81 3.92
CA PRO A 159 5.15 9.32 4.41
C PRO A 159 4.40 10.18 3.39
N LEU A 160 5.12 10.96 2.57
CA LEU A 160 4.50 11.78 1.52
C LEU A 160 3.83 10.92 0.45
N LEU A 161 4.53 9.89 -0.04
CA LEU A 161 4.03 8.97 -1.08
C LEU A 161 2.92 8.06 -0.55
N GLU A 162 3.01 7.60 0.70
CA GLU A 162 1.93 6.85 1.37
C GLU A 162 0.66 7.71 1.49
N LEU A 163 0.80 8.97 1.92
CA LEU A 163 -0.34 9.89 2.01
C LEU A 163 -0.90 10.22 0.61
N GLU A 164 -0.04 10.46 -0.37
CA GLU A 164 -0.45 10.74 -1.74
C GLU A 164 -1.29 9.59 -2.30
N SER A 165 -0.74 8.37 -2.26
CA SER A 165 -1.39 7.19 -2.83
C SER A 165 -2.64 6.77 -2.06
N GLY A 166 -2.60 6.77 -0.72
CA GLY A 166 -3.79 6.43 0.07
C GLY A 166 -4.95 7.42 -0.13
N SER A 167 -4.65 8.69 -0.40
CA SER A 167 -5.66 9.74 -0.57
C SER A 167 -6.09 9.96 -2.03
N ASN A 168 -5.33 9.48 -3.02
CA ASN A 168 -5.65 9.70 -4.43
C ASN A 168 -6.70 8.74 -4.99
N ASP A 169 -6.77 7.50 -4.49
CA ASP A 169 -7.76 6.51 -4.89
C ASP A 169 -9.20 7.02 -4.77
N PRO A 170 -9.62 7.65 -3.65
CA PRO A 170 -10.95 8.24 -3.55
C PRO A 170 -11.19 9.36 -4.57
N MET A 171 -10.17 10.17 -4.91
CA MET A 171 -10.31 11.24 -5.89
C MET A 171 -10.44 10.69 -7.32
N ALA A 172 -9.65 9.69 -7.68
CA ALA A 172 -9.73 9.00 -8.97
C ALA A 172 -11.09 8.28 -9.14
N TYR A 173 -11.58 7.63 -8.08
CA TYR A 173 -12.93 7.05 -8.05
C TYR A 173 -14.01 8.11 -8.31
N MET A 174 -13.95 9.23 -7.58
CA MET A 174 -14.92 10.33 -7.72
C MET A 174 -14.94 10.88 -9.15
N LEU A 175 -13.77 11.14 -9.74
CA LEU A 175 -13.67 11.61 -11.14
C LEU A 175 -14.24 10.57 -12.11
N THR A 176 -13.92 9.29 -11.91
CA THR A 176 -14.44 8.19 -12.72
C THR A 176 -15.97 8.14 -12.70
N VAL A 177 -16.58 8.12 -11.50
CA VAL A 177 -18.05 8.11 -11.36
C VAL A 177 -18.68 9.37 -11.93
N THR A 178 -18.02 10.53 -11.77
CA THR A 178 -18.48 11.79 -12.34
C THR A 178 -18.54 11.74 -13.87
N PHE A 179 -17.49 11.26 -14.53
CA PHE A 179 -17.48 11.14 -15.99
C PHE A 179 -18.46 10.08 -16.50
N ILE A 180 -18.65 8.96 -15.78
CA ILE A 180 -19.72 8.00 -16.09
C ILE A 180 -21.09 8.68 -16.03
N SER A 181 -21.36 9.46 -14.98
CA SER A 181 -22.61 10.20 -14.84
C SER A 181 -22.81 11.22 -15.96
N LEU A 182 -21.76 11.94 -16.36
CA LEU A 182 -21.81 12.91 -17.45
C LEU A 182 -22.12 12.24 -18.80
N ILE A 183 -21.47 11.11 -19.10
CA ILE A 183 -21.71 10.35 -20.34
C ILE A 183 -23.15 9.84 -20.39
N ASN A 184 -23.67 9.33 -19.27
CA ASN A 184 -25.03 8.81 -19.19
C ASN A 184 -26.11 9.90 -19.20
N SER A 185 -25.77 11.15 -18.84
CA SER A 185 -26.71 12.27 -18.82
C SER A 185 -26.96 12.89 -20.22
N GLY A 186 -26.14 12.55 -21.22
CA GLY A 186 -26.33 13.03 -22.60
C GLY A 186 -26.15 14.55 -22.76
N ASN A 187 -27.09 15.20 -23.44
CA ASN A 187 -26.95 16.58 -23.95
C ASN A 187 -27.37 17.70 -22.97
N ASP A 188 -27.90 17.39 -21.78
CA ASP A 188 -28.24 18.42 -20.77
C ASP A 188 -27.54 18.17 -19.41
N PRO A 189 -26.19 18.15 -19.37
CA PRO A 189 -25.46 17.97 -18.13
C PRO A 189 -25.55 19.24 -17.25
N ASN A 190 -26.17 19.11 -16.08
CA ASN A 190 -26.14 20.17 -15.07
C ASN A 190 -24.76 20.20 -14.38
N TYR A 191 -23.83 20.97 -14.96
CA TYR A 191 -22.46 21.14 -14.44
C TYR A 191 -22.42 21.64 -12.99
N VAL A 192 -23.41 22.45 -12.58
CA VAL A 192 -23.51 22.93 -11.20
C VAL A 192 -23.82 21.77 -10.26
N MET A 193 -24.77 20.91 -10.62
CA MET A 193 -25.09 19.71 -9.84
C MET A 193 -23.90 18.75 -9.73
N VAL A 194 -23.12 18.60 -10.80
CA VAL A 194 -21.90 17.79 -10.80
C VAL A 194 -20.85 18.36 -9.83
N ALA A 195 -20.60 19.66 -9.88
CA ALA A 195 -19.68 20.33 -8.95
C ALA A 195 -20.15 20.20 -7.50
N VAL A 196 -21.45 20.38 -7.24
CA VAL A 196 -22.04 20.17 -5.91
C VAL A 196 -21.88 18.72 -5.46
N ASN A 197 -22.13 17.74 -6.33
CA ASN A 197 -21.98 16.32 -6.00
C ASN A 197 -20.53 15.96 -5.63
N ILE A 198 -19.54 16.52 -6.32
CA ILE A 198 -18.11 16.36 -5.99
C ILE A 198 -17.85 16.86 -4.56
N VAL A 199 -18.29 18.08 -4.25
CA VAL A 199 -18.09 18.67 -2.91
C VAL A 199 -18.81 17.85 -1.84
N VAL A 200 -20.05 17.43 -2.10
CA VAL A 200 -20.82 16.59 -1.18
C VAL A 200 -20.12 15.27 -0.94
N GLN A 201 -19.64 14.58 -1.98
CA GLN A 201 -18.94 13.30 -1.83
C GLN A 201 -17.69 13.42 -0.96
N LEU A 202 -16.89 14.48 -1.13
CA LEU A 202 -15.69 14.72 -0.34
C LEU A 202 -16.02 15.11 1.10
N VAL A 203 -16.92 16.06 1.30
CA VAL A 203 -17.28 16.55 2.64
C VAL A 203 -17.96 15.45 3.44
N VAL A 204 -18.96 14.77 2.88
CA VAL A 204 -19.67 13.68 3.56
C VAL A 204 -18.73 12.51 3.81
N GLY A 205 -17.89 12.13 2.84
CA GLY A 205 -16.89 11.07 3.01
C GLY A 205 -15.90 11.39 4.14
N ALA A 206 -15.35 12.61 4.16
CA ALA A 206 -14.39 13.02 5.18
C ALA A 206 -15.02 13.12 6.59
N LEU A 207 -16.21 13.73 6.70
CA LEU A 207 -16.90 13.86 7.98
C LEU A 207 -17.32 12.50 8.53
N LEU A 208 -17.95 11.65 7.73
CA LEU A 208 -18.37 10.32 8.17
C LEU A 208 -17.17 9.43 8.52
N GLY A 209 -16.11 9.45 7.71
CA GLY A 209 -14.88 8.74 8.01
C GLY A 209 -14.29 9.15 9.36
N TYR A 210 -14.22 10.46 9.63
CA TYR A 210 -13.71 10.97 10.90
C TYR A 210 -14.61 10.60 12.09
N PHE A 211 -15.91 10.91 12.01
CA PHE A 211 -16.84 10.70 13.13
C PHE A 211 -17.07 9.22 13.41
N LEU A 212 -17.31 8.40 12.37
CA LEU A 212 -17.48 6.97 12.54
C LEU A 212 -16.18 6.30 12.97
N GLY A 213 -15.02 6.74 12.48
CA GLY A 213 -13.72 6.27 12.96
C GLY A 213 -13.54 6.53 14.47
N ARG A 214 -13.82 7.76 14.94
CA ARG A 214 -13.77 8.10 16.37
C ARG A 214 -14.76 7.28 17.20
N PHE A 215 -15.99 7.13 16.70
CA PHE A 215 -17.03 6.34 17.36
C PHE A 215 -16.64 4.87 17.47
N SER A 216 -16.00 4.33 16.44
CA SER A 216 -15.52 2.94 16.42
C SER A 216 -14.49 2.67 17.50
N VAL A 217 -13.53 3.58 17.72
CA VAL A 217 -12.56 3.47 18.82
C VAL A 217 -13.26 3.40 20.18
N VAL A 218 -14.33 4.16 20.38
CA VAL A 218 -15.13 4.13 21.61
C VAL A 218 -15.83 2.79 21.77
N ILE A 219 -16.44 2.25 20.70
CA ILE A 219 -17.09 0.94 20.72
C ILE A 219 -16.08 -0.15 21.07
N ILE A 220 -14.95 -0.21 20.34
CA ILE A 220 -13.91 -1.22 20.51
C ILE A 220 -13.42 -1.27 21.96
N ASN A 221 -13.22 -0.11 22.58
CA ASN A 221 -12.74 -0.03 23.96
C ASN A 221 -13.83 -0.32 25.02
N ARG A 222 -15.11 -0.20 24.68
CA ARG A 222 -16.23 -0.44 25.61
C ARG A 222 -16.76 -1.86 25.58
N ILE A 223 -16.73 -2.53 24.43
CA ILE A 223 -17.45 -3.79 24.22
C ILE A 223 -16.82 -4.99 24.95
N ARG A 224 -15.62 -4.82 25.54
CA ARG A 224 -14.87 -5.79 26.37
C ARG A 224 -15.22 -7.25 26.05
N MET A 225 -14.73 -7.73 24.92
CA MET A 225 -14.91 -9.13 24.52
C MET A 225 -13.93 -10.02 25.28
N ASP A 226 -14.41 -11.18 25.77
CA ASP A 226 -13.58 -12.20 26.42
C ASP A 226 -12.62 -12.86 25.42
N ASN A 227 -13.06 -13.03 24.16
CA ASN A 227 -12.22 -13.57 23.09
C ASN A 227 -11.48 -12.44 22.35
N THR A 228 -10.17 -12.39 22.59
CA THR A 228 -9.23 -11.46 21.98
C THR A 228 -9.21 -11.49 20.45
N SER A 229 -9.48 -12.64 19.84
CA SER A 229 -9.47 -12.83 18.39
C SER A 229 -10.65 -12.15 17.68
N LEU A 230 -11.68 -11.73 18.41
CA LEU A 230 -12.84 -11.02 17.84
C LEU A 230 -12.57 -9.53 17.58
N TYR A 231 -11.54 -8.94 18.21
CA TYR A 231 -11.17 -7.53 17.98
C TYR A 231 -10.76 -7.24 16.52
N PRO A 232 -9.90 -8.06 15.86
CA PRO A 232 -9.64 -7.89 14.44
C PRO A 232 -10.89 -8.00 13.56
N VAL A 233 -11.79 -8.93 13.87
CA VAL A 233 -13.05 -9.11 13.13
C VAL A 233 -13.93 -7.88 13.28
N LEU A 234 -13.98 -7.29 14.49
CA LEU A 234 -14.69 -6.04 14.75
C LEU A 234 -14.13 -4.88 13.91
N LEU A 235 -12.81 -4.77 13.75
CA LEU A 235 -12.20 -3.77 12.85
C LEU A 235 -12.64 -3.98 11.40
N LEU A 236 -12.60 -5.22 10.90
CA LEU A 236 -13.01 -5.55 9.53
C LEU A 236 -14.48 -5.15 9.29
N ILE A 237 -15.38 -5.56 10.18
CA ILE A 237 -16.81 -5.23 10.11
C ILE A 237 -17.01 -3.72 10.14
N THR A 238 -16.28 -3.02 11.01
CA THR A 238 -16.34 -1.57 11.12
C THR A 238 -15.94 -0.88 9.82
N GLY A 239 -14.84 -1.30 9.18
CA GLY A 239 -14.41 -0.74 7.90
C GLY A 239 -15.47 -0.91 6.81
N ILE A 240 -16.04 -2.12 6.68
CA ILE A 240 -17.11 -2.41 5.71
C ILE A 240 -18.37 -1.59 6.03
N PHE A 241 -18.73 -1.47 7.31
CA PHE A 241 -19.89 -0.67 7.74
C PHE A 241 -19.73 0.81 7.39
N ILE A 242 -18.55 1.40 7.65
CA ILE A 242 -18.25 2.80 7.32
C ILE A 242 -18.36 3.04 5.82
N PHE A 243 -17.85 2.11 4.99
CA PHE A 243 -18.01 2.18 3.54
C PHE A 243 -19.50 2.22 3.14
N ALA A 244 -20.26 1.23 3.60
CA ALA A 244 -21.65 1.04 3.20
C ALA A 244 -22.55 2.21 3.64
N VAL A 245 -22.44 2.67 4.89
CA VAL A 245 -23.21 3.82 5.40
C VAL A 245 -22.89 5.09 4.63
N THR A 246 -21.59 5.33 4.36
CA THR A 246 -21.16 6.50 3.60
C THR A 246 -21.71 6.47 2.17
N TYR A 247 -21.70 5.31 1.53
CA TYR A 247 -22.24 5.13 0.19
C TYR A 247 -23.74 5.49 0.13
N TYR A 248 -24.56 4.99 1.06
CA TYR A 248 -25.99 5.32 1.10
C TYR A 248 -26.28 6.80 1.43
N LEU A 249 -25.37 7.47 2.13
CA LEU A 249 -25.43 8.91 2.40
C LEU A 249 -24.85 9.77 1.25
N LYS A 250 -24.60 9.17 0.09
CA LYS A 250 -24.03 9.81 -1.11
C LYS A 250 -22.63 10.41 -0.89
N GLY A 251 -21.91 9.92 0.12
CA GLY A 251 -20.51 10.24 0.36
C GLY A 251 -19.55 9.34 -0.41
N ASN A 252 -18.28 9.71 -0.47
CA ASN A 252 -17.23 8.84 -0.99
C ASN A 252 -16.84 7.78 0.05
N GLY A 253 -17.33 6.54 -0.14
CA GLY A 253 -17.07 5.43 0.77
C GLY A 253 -15.59 5.08 0.92
N TYR A 254 -14.80 5.12 -0.16
CA TYR A 254 -13.36 4.86 -0.10
C TYR A 254 -12.62 5.92 0.71
N LEU A 255 -12.98 7.20 0.56
CA LEU A 255 -12.43 8.29 1.37
C LEU A 255 -12.75 8.12 2.86
N ALA A 256 -14.02 7.78 3.17
CA ALA A 256 -14.45 7.59 4.55
C ALA A 256 -13.71 6.45 5.23
N VAL A 257 -13.53 5.33 4.53
CA VAL A 257 -12.80 4.17 5.07
C VAL A 257 -11.31 4.47 5.26
N TYR A 258 -10.64 5.15 4.31
CA TYR A 258 -9.26 5.55 4.49
C TYR A 258 -9.07 6.47 5.70
N ILE A 259 -9.92 7.50 5.84
CA ILE A 259 -9.88 8.44 6.98
C ILE A 259 -10.23 7.73 8.29
N ALA A 260 -11.22 6.83 8.30
CA ALA A 260 -11.56 6.05 9.48
C ALA A 260 -10.39 5.15 9.91
N GLY A 261 -9.74 4.48 8.95
CA GLY A 261 -8.52 3.71 9.20
C GLY A 261 -7.43 4.59 9.83
N LEU A 262 -7.18 5.78 9.26
CA LEU A 262 -6.22 6.74 9.80
C LEU A 262 -6.56 7.18 11.23
N VAL A 263 -7.83 7.44 11.53
CA VAL A 263 -8.27 7.81 12.88
C VAL A 263 -8.10 6.66 13.88
N ILE A 264 -8.50 5.44 13.49
CA ILE A 264 -8.44 4.25 14.36
C ILE A 264 -6.98 3.83 14.60
N GLY A 265 -6.18 3.76 13.53
CA GLY A 265 -4.77 3.39 13.58
C GLY A 265 -3.92 4.32 14.44
N ASN A 266 -4.29 5.60 14.53
CA ASN A 266 -3.63 6.59 15.39
C ASN A 266 -4.25 6.73 16.78
N SER A 267 -5.25 5.91 17.12
CA SER A 267 -5.85 5.88 18.45
C SER A 267 -5.30 4.72 19.28
N LYS A 268 -5.44 4.83 20.60
CA LYS A 268 -5.20 3.71 21.52
C LYS A 268 -6.48 2.87 21.62
N PHE A 269 -6.37 1.57 21.33
CA PHE A 269 -7.48 0.65 21.48
C PHE A 269 -7.03 -0.74 21.91
N ALA A 270 -7.94 -1.50 22.52
CA ALA A 270 -7.66 -2.83 23.03
C ALA A 270 -7.18 -3.79 21.93
N HIS A 271 -6.14 -4.57 22.22
CA HIS A 271 -5.56 -5.57 21.31
C HIS A 271 -5.13 -5.03 19.93
N LYS A 272 -4.66 -3.77 19.91
CA LYS A 272 -4.21 -3.08 18.69
C LYS A 272 -3.24 -3.90 17.85
N ARG A 273 -2.15 -4.41 18.44
CA ARG A 273 -1.09 -5.13 17.71
C ARG A 273 -1.62 -6.36 16.95
N THR A 274 -2.36 -7.23 17.65
CA THR A 274 -2.99 -8.42 17.05
C THR A 274 -3.99 -8.02 15.96
N SER A 275 -4.77 -6.97 16.19
CA SER A 275 -5.77 -6.49 15.23
C SER A 275 -5.12 -5.92 13.96
N MET A 276 -4.05 -5.14 14.11
CA MET A 276 -3.27 -4.59 12.99
C MET A 276 -2.63 -5.70 12.15
N SER A 277 -1.96 -6.66 12.80
CA SER A 277 -1.32 -7.80 12.11
C SER A 277 -2.33 -8.64 11.31
N PHE A 278 -3.51 -8.87 11.87
CA PHE A 278 -4.57 -9.60 11.19
C PHE A 278 -5.16 -8.80 10.02
N MET A 279 -5.36 -7.50 10.18
CA MET A 279 -5.83 -6.62 9.10
C MET A 279 -4.83 -6.56 7.94
N ASP A 280 -3.52 -6.53 8.21
CA ASP A 280 -2.47 -6.62 7.19
C ASP A 280 -2.57 -7.94 6.39
N GLY A 281 -2.76 -9.07 7.09
CA GLY A 281 -3.02 -10.36 6.45
C GLY A 281 -4.26 -10.36 5.55
N PHE A 282 -5.35 -9.72 5.99
CA PHE A 282 -6.58 -9.56 5.19
C PHE A 282 -6.38 -8.64 3.99
N ALA A 283 -5.58 -7.58 4.12
CA ALA A 283 -5.25 -6.69 3.03
C ALA A 283 -4.43 -7.42 1.96
N TRP A 284 -3.43 -8.22 2.35
CA TRP A 284 -2.67 -9.08 1.45
C TRP A 284 -3.55 -10.11 0.74
N MET A 285 -4.43 -10.80 1.47
CA MET A 285 -5.39 -11.72 0.88
C MET A 285 -6.30 -11.00 -0.14
N SER A 286 -6.76 -9.80 0.19
CA SER A 286 -7.60 -8.97 -0.69
C SER A 286 -6.84 -8.54 -1.94
N GLN A 287 -5.55 -8.23 -1.85
CA GLN A 287 -4.70 -7.93 -3.00
C GLN A 287 -4.51 -9.15 -3.91
N ILE A 288 -4.23 -10.34 -3.36
CA ILE A 288 -4.11 -11.58 -4.13
C ILE A 288 -5.43 -11.85 -4.87
N LEU A 289 -6.55 -11.85 -4.14
CA LEU A 289 -7.88 -12.09 -4.69
C LEU A 289 -8.19 -11.11 -5.83
N LEU A 290 -7.90 -9.83 -5.59
CA LEU A 290 -8.13 -8.75 -6.52
C LEU A 290 -7.33 -8.94 -7.82
N PHE A 291 -6.00 -9.05 -7.72
CA PHE A 291 -5.14 -9.19 -8.91
C PHE A 291 -5.43 -10.46 -9.69
N LEU A 292 -5.73 -11.56 -9.00
CA LEU A 292 -6.13 -12.81 -9.65
C LEU A 292 -7.45 -12.66 -10.42
N THR A 293 -8.46 -12.05 -9.78
CA THR A 293 -9.78 -11.80 -10.42
C THR A 293 -9.63 -10.89 -11.64
N LEU A 294 -8.80 -9.85 -11.55
CA LEU A 294 -8.52 -8.95 -12.66
C LEU A 294 -7.77 -9.65 -13.81
N GLY A 295 -6.85 -10.56 -13.50
CA GLY A 295 -6.15 -11.37 -14.50
C GLY A 295 -7.08 -12.38 -15.20
N LEU A 296 -8.06 -12.93 -14.48
CA LEU A 296 -9.07 -13.82 -15.05
C LEU A 296 -10.08 -13.09 -15.95
N LEU A 297 -10.34 -11.80 -15.69
CA LEU A 297 -11.32 -10.99 -16.42
C LEU A 297 -10.80 -10.51 -17.78
N VAL A 298 -9.47 -10.39 -17.95
CA VAL A 298 -8.87 -9.86 -19.18
C VAL A 298 -8.61 -10.98 -20.20
N ASN A 299 -8.86 -10.67 -21.48
CA ASN A 299 -8.50 -11.54 -22.59
C ASN A 299 -7.27 -10.97 -23.30
N PRO A 300 -6.09 -11.64 -23.24
CA PRO A 300 -4.87 -11.24 -23.96
C PRO A 300 -5.07 -10.90 -25.44
N SER A 301 -5.94 -11.62 -26.14
CA SER A 301 -6.26 -11.39 -27.55
C SER A 301 -6.84 -9.99 -27.80
N GLU A 302 -7.60 -9.45 -26.86
CA GLU A 302 -8.19 -8.11 -26.94
C GLU A 302 -7.21 -7.00 -26.54
N LEU A 303 -6.07 -7.34 -25.92
CA LEU A 303 -5.03 -6.39 -25.59
C LEU A 303 -4.17 -6.05 -26.82
N VAL A 304 -4.00 -6.98 -27.75
CA VAL A 304 -3.14 -6.79 -28.94
C VAL A 304 -3.51 -5.55 -29.75
N PRO A 305 -4.80 -5.29 -30.07
CA PRO A 305 -5.19 -4.12 -30.86
C PRO A 305 -4.92 -2.78 -30.14
N VAL A 306 -4.99 -2.77 -28.80
CA VAL A 306 -4.81 -1.55 -28.00
C VAL A 306 -3.41 -1.42 -27.39
N LEU A 307 -2.52 -2.37 -27.68
CA LEU A 307 -1.19 -2.44 -27.06
C LEU A 307 -0.35 -1.20 -27.38
N ILE A 308 -0.27 -0.82 -28.66
CA ILE A 308 0.49 0.33 -29.12
C ILE A 308 -0.07 1.64 -28.53
N PRO A 309 -1.36 1.98 -28.67
CA PRO A 309 -1.88 3.21 -28.07
C PRO A 309 -1.78 3.20 -26.54
N GLY A 310 -1.99 2.06 -25.89
CA GLY A 310 -1.82 1.93 -24.43
C GLY A 310 -0.38 2.21 -23.98
N ILE A 311 0.62 1.69 -24.70
CA ILE A 311 2.04 2.00 -24.44
C ILE A 311 2.32 3.48 -24.64
N ILE A 312 1.86 4.10 -25.72
CA ILE A 312 2.08 5.53 -25.99
C ILE A 312 1.49 6.39 -24.86
N ILE A 313 0.25 6.10 -24.44
CA ILE A 313 -0.41 6.81 -23.34
C ILE A 313 0.35 6.58 -22.03
N ALA A 314 0.80 5.36 -21.74
CA ALA A 314 1.59 5.05 -20.56
C ALA A 314 2.90 5.85 -20.53
N LEU A 315 3.66 5.86 -21.63
CA LEU A 315 4.92 6.60 -21.71
C LEU A 315 4.69 8.11 -21.59
N PHE A 316 3.67 8.66 -22.25
CA PHE A 316 3.29 10.06 -22.09
C PHE A 316 2.95 10.38 -20.63
N MET A 317 2.20 9.51 -19.95
CA MET A 317 1.83 9.70 -18.57
C MET A 317 3.06 9.70 -17.65
N ILE A 318 4.00 8.78 -17.87
CA ILE A 318 5.22 8.61 -17.08
C ILE A 318 6.19 9.78 -17.28
N PHE A 319 6.45 10.18 -18.53
CA PHE A 319 7.50 11.15 -18.86
C PHE A 319 7.02 12.60 -18.94
N ILE A 320 5.72 12.83 -19.14
CA ILE A 320 5.18 14.18 -19.39
C ILE A 320 4.11 14.52 -18.36
N ALA A 321 2.98 13.81 -18.34
CA ALA A 321 1.83 14.20 -17.53
C ALA A 321 2.15 14.25 -16.03
N ARG A 322 2.80 13.19 -15.52
CA ARG A 322 3.14 13.06 -14.11
C ARG A 322 4.22 14.08 -13.67
N PRO A 323 5.36 14.25 -14.38
CA PRO A 323 6.30 15.32 -14.06
C PRO A 323 5.65 16.71 -14.09
N ILE A 324 4.93 17.08 -15.14
CA ILE A 324 4.26 18.40 -15.22
C ILE A 324 3.37 18.60 -14.00
N THR A 325 2.53 17.61 -13.68
CA THR A 325 1.62 17.67 -12.53
C THR A 325 2.36 17.85 -11.21
N VAL A 326 3.36 17.01 -10.93
CA VAL A 326 4.10 17.05 -9.67
C VAL A 326 4.85 18.38 -9.53
N TYR A 327 5.48 18.87 -10.61
CA TYR A 327 6.16 20.15 -10.57
C TYR A 327 5.19 21.30 -10.33
N LEU A 328 4.03 21.34 -11.01
CA LEU A 328 2.99 22.35 -10.81
C LEU A 328 2.43 22.35 -9.39
N CYS A 329 2.05 21.18 -8.88
CA CYS A 329 1.51 21.02 -7.53
C CYS A 329 2.53 21.36 -6.43
N LEU A 330 3.83 21.13 -6.71
CA LEU A 330 4.91 21.38 -5.76
C LEU A 330 5.64 22.73 -5.97
N ILE A 331 5.14 23.63 -6.82
CA ILE A 331 5.63 25.02 -6.93
C ILE A 331 5.62 25.74 -5.57
N PRO A 332 4.52 25.75 -4.78
CA PRO A 332 4.47 26.51 -3.52
C PRO A 332 5.39 25.94 -2.43
N PHE A 333 5.77 24.66 -2.52
CA PHE A 333 6.55 23.96 -1.50
C PHE A 333 8.06 24.02 -1.81
N LYS A 334 8.69 25.16 -1.51
CA LYS A 334 10.13 25.41 -1.77
C LYS A 334 11.10 24.51 -0.98
N ARG A 335 10.64 23.85 0.09
CA ARG A 335 11.47 22.96 0.93
C ARG A 335 11.77 21.61 0.27
N ILE A 336 11.04 21.24 -0.78
CA ILE A 336 11.22 19.97 -1.49
C ILE A 336 12.26 20.18 -2.59
N SER A 337 13.34 19.40 -2.54
CA SER A 337 14.46 19.54 -3.49
C SER A 337 14.06 19.09 -4.89
N PHE A 338 14.81 19.51 -5.91
CA PHE A 338 14.60 19.04 -7.29
C PHE A 338 14.68 17.51 -7.41
N ARG A 339 15.61 16.89 -6.66
CA ARG A 339 15.78 15.42 -6.64
C ARG A 339 14.55 14.73 -6.05
N ASP A 340 13.99 15.29 -4.99
CA ASP A 340 12.75 14.79 -4.38
C ASP A 340 11.58 14.89 -5.37
N LYS A 341 11.40 16.05 -6.04
CA LYS A 341 10.35 16.25 -7.05
C LYS A 341 10.48 15.30 -8.23
N ALA A 342 11.70 15.09 -8.73
CA ALA A 342 11.98 14.15 -9.80
C ALA A 342 11.63 12.71 -9.38
N TYR A 343 11.97 12.32 -8.15
CA TYR A 343 11.63 11.00 -7.63
C TYR A 343 10.12 10.82 -7.42
N ILE A 344 9.42 11.79 -6.83
CA ILE A 344 7.95 11.77 -6.67
C ILE A 344 7.25 11.68 -8.03
N SER A 345 7.81 12.34 -9.06
CA SER A 345 7.32 12.23 -10.44
C SER A 345 7.51 10.82 -11.01
N TRP A 346 8.66 10.19 -10.73
CA TRP A 346 8.98 8.84 -11.22
C TRP A 346 8.16 7.75 -10.54
N VAL A 347 7.89 7.90 -9.24
CA VAL A 347 7.26 6.88 -8.38
C VAL A 347 5.76 6.69 -8.65
N GLY A 348 5.16 7.44 -9.58
CA GLY A 348 3.73 7.33 -9.95
C GLY A 348 3.35 6.02 -10.64
N LEU A 349 3.63 4.89 -9.99
CA LEU A 349 3.34 3.52 -10.40
C LEU A 349 1.84 3.27 -10.28
N ARG A 350 1.28 2.63 -11.29
CA ARG A 350 -0.14 2.28 -11.39
C ARG A 350 -0.31 0.82 -10.96
N GLY A 351 -1.13 0.60 -9.93
CA GLY A 351 -1.43 -0.73 -9.37
C GLY A 351 -2.75 -1.30 -9.88
N ALA A 352 -3.41 -2.15 -9.10
CA ALA A 352 -4.71 -2.74 -9.47
C ALA A 352 -5.88 -1.76 -9.43
N VAL A 353 -5.78 -0.67 -8.68
CA VAL A 353 -6.90 0.26 -8.45
C VAL A 353 -7.43 0.88 -9.75
N PRO A 354 -6.57 1.37 -10.68
CA PRO A 354 -7.02 1.77 -12.02
C PRO A 354 -7.86 0.73 -12.75
N ILE A 355 -7.49 -0.56 -12.68
CA ILE A 355 -8.21 -1.63 -13.37
C ILE A 355 -9.60 -1.81 -12.74
N ILE A 356 -9.73 -1.75 -11.41
CA ILE A 356 -11.03 -1.77 -10.72
C ILE A 356 -11.89 -0.61 -11.19
N PHE A 357 -11.33 0.60 -11.26
CA PHE A 357 -12.08 1.76 -11.70
C PHE A 357 -12.49 1.66 -13.16
N ALA A 358 -11.72 0.96 -14.01
CA ALA A 358 -12.11 0.66 -15.38
C ALA A 358 -13.20 -0.42 -15.52
N ILE A 359 -13.46 -1.22 -14.47
CA ILE A 359 -14.62 -2.11 -14.42
C ILE A 359 -15.92 -1.30 -14.25
N LEU A 360 -15.88 -0.15 -13.54
CA LEU A 360 -17.05 0.68 -13.31
C LEU A 360 -17.76 1.12 -14.61
N PRO A 361 -17.08 1.71 -15.62
CA PRO A 361 -17.73 2.05 -16.88
C PRO A 361 -18.15 0.82 -17.68
N LEU A 362 -17.45 -0.31 -17.54
CA LEU A 362 -17.82 -1.57 -18.19
C LEU A 362 -19.14 -2.13 -17.62
N ALA A 363 -19.28 -2.12 -16.29
CA ALA A 363 -20.50 -2.49 -15.58
C ALA A 363 -21.66 -1.52 -15.85
N ALA A 364 -21.36 -0.23 -16.04
CA ALA A 364 -22.34 0.79 -16.38
C ALA A 364 -22.75 0.80 -17.86
N GLY A 365 -22.17 -0.08 -18.70
CA GLY A 365 -22.52 -0.17 -20.12
C GLY A 365 -22.08 1.05 -20.95
N VAL A 366 -21.04 1.77 -20.52
CA VAL A 366 -20.56 2.97 -21.21
C VAL A 366 -20.01 2.59 -22.61
N PRO A 367 -20.35 3.34 -23.67
CA PRO A 367 -19.80 3.10 -25.00
C PRO A 367 -18.26 3.12 -25.01
N GLY A 368 -17.65 2.08 -25.59
CA GLY A 368 -16.19 1.94 -25.62
C GLY A 368 -15.55 1.53 -24.29
N ALA A 369 -16.33 1.16 -23.27
CA ALA A 369 -15.79 0.79 -21.95
C ALA A 369 -14.82 -0.41 -21.99
N ARG A 370 -15.01 -1.37 -22.90
CA ARG A 370 -14.08 -2.49 -23.07
C ARG A 370 -12.71 -2.03 -23.57
N THR A 371 -12.69 -1.08 -24.52
CA THR A 371 -11.46 -0.43 -25.00
C THR A 371 -10.78 0.34 -23.86
N VAL A 372 -11.54 1.08 -23.06
CA VAL A 372 -11.01 1.79 -21.87
C VAL A 372 -10.38 0.80 -20.90
N PHE A 373 -11.08 -0.29 -20.57
CA PHE A 373 -10.57 -1.35 -19.70
C PHE A 373 -9.26 -1.94 -20.23
N ASN A 374 -9.20 -2.31 -21.51
CA ASN A 374 -8.00 -2.91 -22.10
C ASN A 374 -6.81 -1.92 -22.14
N ILE A 375 -7.04 -0.64 -22.43
CA ILE A 375 -5.98 0.39 -22.41
C ILE A 375 -5.47 0.61 -20.98
N VAL A 376 -6.37 0.74 -20.00
CA VAL A 376 -6.01 0.88 -18.57
C VAL A 376 -5.18 -0.30 -18.11
N PHE A 377 -5.55 -1.50 -18.54
CA PHE A 377 -4.83 -2.73 -18.26
C PHE A 377 -3.41 -2.70 -18.83
N VAL A 378 -3.24 -2.33 -20.11
CA VAL A 378 -1.92 -2.15 -20.74
C VAL A 378 -1.09 -1.10 -19.99
N ILE A 379 -1.67 0.06 -19.66
CA ILE A 379 -0.97 1.12 -18.90
C ILE A 379 -0.47 0.59 -17.55
N THR A 380 -1.30 -0.20 -16.86
CA THR A 380 -0.96 -0.80 -15.57
C THR A 380 0.20 -1.79 -15.69
N ILE A 381 0.16 -2.68 -16.68
CA ILE A 381 1.26 -3.62 -16.95
C ILE A 381 2.56 -2.89 -17.27
N VAL A 382 2.51 -1.90 -18.16
CA VAL A 382 3.69 -1.10 -18.53
C VAL A 382 4.27 -0.39 -17.31
N SER A 383 3.42 0.20 -16.47
CA SER A 383 3.83 0.87 -15.24
C SER A 383 4.50 -0.10 -14.25
N LEU A 384 3.89 -1.26 -13.99
CA LEU A 384 4.44 -2.28 -13.09
C LEU A 384 5.77 -2.86 -13.59
N LEU A 385 5.89 -3.12 -14.89
CA LEU A 385 7.12 -3.65 -15.48
C LEU A 385 8.23 -2.59 -15.54
N TYR A 386 7.93 -1.40 -16.05
CA TYR A 386 8.93 -0.38 -16.33
C TYR A 386 9.27 0.48 -15.10
N GLN A 387 8.27 1.08 -14.46
CA GLN A 387 8.51 1.88 -13.25
C GLN A 387 8.83 0.97 -12.07
N GLY A 388 8.11 -0.15 -11.89
CA GLY A 388 8.33 -1.07 -10.79
C GLY A 388 9.77 -1.57 -10.68
N THR A 389 10.37 -2.01 -11.79
CA THR A 389 11.76 -2.51 -11.79
C THR A 389 12.81 -1.39 -11.69
N SER A 390 12.50 -0.18 -12.19
CA SER A 390 13.43 0.96 -12.19
C SER A 390 13.43 1.76 -10.88
N LEU A 391 12.40 1.63 -10.03
CA LEU A 391 12.25 2.35 -8.75
C LEU A 391 13.51 2.31 -7.85
N PRO A 392 14.10 1.13 -7.54
CA PRO A 392 15.31 1.05 -6.72
C PRO A 392 16.53 1.72 -7.38
N ILE A 393 16.61 1.67 -8.71
CA ILE A 393 17.74 2.19 -9.49
C ILE A 393 17.71 3.72 -9.46
N VAL A 394 16.54 4.31 -9.74
CA VAL A 394 16.35 5.76 -9.74
C VAL A 394 16.52 6.35 -8.34
N ALA A 395 16.07 5.65 -7.29
CA ALA A 395 16.29 6.07 -5.90
C ALA A 395 17.79 6.18 -5.56
N LYS A 396 18.60 5.21 -6.00
CA LYS A 396 20.06 5.23 -5.83
C LYS A 396 20.71 6.32 -6.67
N TRP A 397 20.30 6.47 -7.92
CA TRP A 397 20.87 7.46 -8.83
C TRP A 397 20.65 8.90 -8.34
N LEU A 398 19.47 9.18 -7.77
CA LEU A 398 19.15 10.47 -7.17
C LEU A 398 19.74 10.67 -5.77
N GLY A 399 20.42 9.66 -5.20
CA GLY A 399 21.01 9.72 -3.85
C GLY A 399 19.98 9.75 -2.72
N LEU A 400 18.76 9.29 -2.99
CA LEU A 400 17.62 9.29 -2.05
C LEU A 400 17.46 7.95 -1.32
N ALA A 401 18.12 6.89 -1.82
CA ALA A 401 18.17 5.60 -1.17
C ALA A 401 19.10 5.65 0.06
N GLU A 402 18.57 5.23 1.19
CA GLU A 402 19.31 4.96 2.42
C GLU A 402 19.34 3.45 2.66
N LYS A 403 20.49 2.93 3.10
CA LYS A 403 20.51 1.56 3.63
C LYS A 403 19.69 1.58 4.91
N PRO A 404 18.85 0.56 5.16
CA PRO A 404 18.16 0.45 6.44
C PRO A 404 19.22 0.60 7.52
N SER A 405 18.93 1.36 8.56
CA SER A 405 19.73 1.29 9.77
C SER A 405 19.89 -0.18 10.13
N LYS A 406 21.06 -0.59 10.64
CA LYS A 406 21.36 -1.98 11.03
C LYS A 406 20.51 -2.45 12.23
N TYR A 407 19.23 -2.13 12.27
CA TYR A 407 18.26 -2.74 13.14
C TYR A 407 17.81 -4.02 12.44
N LYS A 408 18.59 -5.09 12.63
CA LYS A 408 18.07 -6.42 12.34
C LYS A 408 16.83 -6.63 13.24
N SER A 409 15.83 -7.36 12.77
CA SER A 409 14.91 -8.00 13.73
C SER A 409 15.75 -8.88 14.64
N PHE A 410 15.42 -8.95 15.94
CA PHE A 410 16.06 -9.92 16.83
C PHE A 410 15.96 -11.30 16.17
N GLU A 411 17.11 -11.94 15.88
CA GLU A 411 17.12 -13.19 15.12
C GLU A 411 16.70 -14.36 16.02
N ASP A 412 16.91 -14.22 17.32
CA ASP A 412 16.80 -15.29 18.27
C ASP A 412 15.75 -15.06 19.37
N PHE A 413 15.36 -13.80 19.58
CA PHE A 413 14.35 -13.42 20.56
C PHE A 413 13.14 -12.84 19.83
N ASP A 414 12.08 -13.64 19.67
CA ASP A 414 10.82 -13.18 19.09
C ASP A 414 10.01 -12.37 20.14
N VAL A 415 10.62 -11.29 20.64
CA VAL A 415 10.07 -10.44 21.69
C VAL A 415 9.89 -9.03 21.16
N GLU A 416 8.66 -8.70 20.79
CA GLU A 416 8.26 -7.35 20.41
C GLU A 416 7.61 -6.65 21.62
N PHE A 417 8.29 -5.65 22.15
CA PHE A 417 7.81 -4.82 23.26
C PHE A 417 6.89 -3.69 22.78
N SER A 418 6.06 -3.18 23.69
CA SER A 418 5.16 -2.04 23.43
C SER A 418 5.95 -0.80 23.00
N GLU A 419 5.46 -0.07 21.98
CA GLU A 419 6.00 1.24 21.57
C GLU A 419 6.02 2.27 22.72
N GLU A 420 5.33 2.01 23.83
CA GLU A 420 5.30 2.88 25.02
C GLU A 420 6.54 2.76 25.92
N ILE A 421 7.32 1.69 25.79
CA ILE A 421 8.55 1.48 26.57
C ILE A 421 9.68 2.27 25.89
N LYS A 422 10.11 3.36 26.53
CA LYS A 422 11.17 4.27 26.05
C LYS A 422 12.59 3.74 26.27
N SER A 423 12.76 2.43 26.31
CA SER A 423 14.05 1.79 26.57
C SER A 423 14.64 1.29 25.26
N ALA A 424 15.94 1.47 25.09
CA ALA A 424 16.73 0.84 24.05
C ALA A 424 16.79 -0.67 24.30
N MET A 425 16.61 -1.46 23.24
CA MET A 425 16.71 -2.92 23.32
C MET A 425 17.78 -3.41 22.38
N THR A 426 18.63 -4.29 22.88
CA THR A 426 19.76 -4.83 22.13
C THR A 426 19.88 -6.33 22.30
N GLU A 427 20.17 -7.00 21.20
CA GLU A 427 20.62 -8.38 21.21
C GLU A 427 22.12 -8.40 20.97
N ILE A 428 22.84 -9.00 21.90
CA ILE A 428 24.30 -9.15 21.84
C ILE A 428 24.67 -10.62 21.83
N SER A 429 25.67 -10.97 21.04
CA SER A 429 26.32 -12.28 21.12
C SER A 429 27.55 -12.17 22.01
N ILE A 430 27.66 -13.04 22.99
CA ILE A 430 28.86 -13.18 23.81
C ILE A 430 29.93 -13.86 22.99
N THR A 431 31.09 -13.23 22.91
CA THR A 431 32.29 -13.79 22.29
C THR A 431 33.36 -14.04 23.34
N GLU A 432 34.39 -14.82 23.00
CA GLU A 432 35.60 -14.94 23.82
C GLU A 432 36.22 -13.59 24.20
N GLU A 433 36.08 -12.56 23.35
CA GLU A 433 36.56 -11.21 23.63
C GLU A 433 35.73 -10.53 24.73
N THR A 434 34.40 -10.65 24.68
CA THR A 434 33.49 -10.13 25.70
C THR A 434 33.70 -10.81 27.05
N LEU A 435 33.96 -12.12 27.06
CA LEU A 435 34.21 -12.90 28.28
C LEU A 435 35.48 -12.50 29.03
N LYS A 436 36.41 -11.75 28.40
CA LYS A 436 37.58 -11.19 29.11
C LYS A 436 37.21 -10.13 30.14
N HIS A 437 36.03 -9.51 29.99
CA HIS A 437 35.55 -8.45 30.87
C HIS A 437 34.69 -8.96 32.04
N GLY A 438 34.29 -10.24 32.00
CA GLY A 438 33.51 -10.86 33.06
C GLY A 438 32.99 -12.23 32.61
N LYS A 439 33.02 -13.23 33.50
CA LYS A 439 32.44 -14.56 33.22
C LYS A 439 31.02 -14.67 33.73
N ASN A 440 30.65 -13.89 34.74
CA ASN A 440 29.28 -13.81 35.24
C ASN A 440 28.60 -12.54 34.76
N LEU A 441 27.28 -12.57 34.65
CA LEU A 441 26.50 -11.40 34.20
C LEU A 441 26.73 -10.16 35.07
N MET A 442 26.89 -10.33 36.40
CA MET A 442 27.16 -9.23 37.33
C MET A 442 28.55 -8.58 37.17
N GLU A 443 29.48 -9.26 36.49
CA GLU A 443 30.83 -8.74 36.23
C GLU A 443 30.86 -7.96 34.91
N MET A 444 29.84 -8.12 34.06
CA MET A 444 29.77 -7.40 32.80
C MET A 444 29.59 -5.90 33.07
N PRO A 445 30.37 -5.02 32.42
CA PRO A 445 30.34 -3.58 32.68
C PRO A 445 29.16 -2.90 31.96
N LEU A 446 27.95 -3.42 32.18
CA LEU A 446 26.72 -2.84 31.64
C LEU A 446 26.43 -1.50 32.33
N PRO A 447 25.92 -0.49 31.60
CA PRO A 447 25.58 0.81 32.19
C PRO A 447 24.52 0.71 33.28
N ASP A 448 24.42 1.75 34.12
CA ASP A 448 23.31 1.89 35.06
C ASP A 448 21.96 1.88 34.31
N ASN A 449 20.91 1.41 34.98
CA ASN A 449 19.57 1.21 34.38
C ASN A 449 19.56 0.27 33.16
N THR A 450 20.46 -0.71 33.14
CA THR A 450 20.51 -1.76 32.11
C THR A 450 20.18 -3.13 32.71
N LEU A 451 19.29 -3.88 32.04
CA LEU A 451 18.82 -5.20 32.45
C LEU A 451 19.04 -6.21 31.33
N ALA A 452 19.75 -7.30 31.62
CA ALA A 452 19.72 -8.48 30.77
C ALA A 452 18.50 -9.33 31.13
N VAL A 453 17.54 -9.40 30.23
CA VAL A 453 16.21 -9.99 30.49
C VAL A 453 16.18 -11.49 30.18
N MET A 454 16.94 -11.93 29.17
CA MET A 454 16.94 -13.31 28.73
C MET A 454 18.29 -13.70 28.12
N VAL A 455 18.68 -14.95 28.33
CA VAL A 455 19.84 -15.59 27.68
C VAL A 455 19.34 -16.73 26.82
N LYS A 456 19.83 -16.81 25.59
CA LYS A 456 19.70 -17.98 24.72
C LYS A 456 21.05 -18.71 24.67
N ARG A 457 21.03 -19.99 25.02
CA ARG A 457 22.17 -20.90 24.92
C ARG A 457 21.77 -22.11 24.08
N GLY A 458 22.24 -22.16 22.83
CA GLY A 458 21.74 -23.13 21.85
C GLY A 458 20.23 -22.92 21.64
N GLU A 459 19.42 -23.94 21.89
CA GLU A 459 17.95 -23.89 21.79
C GLU A 459 17.23 -23.54 23.11
N ARG A 460 17.98 -23.31 24.20
CA ARG A 460 17.39 -23.04 25.53
C ARG A 460 17.34 -21.56 25.83
N PHE A 461 16.18 -21.11 26.33
CA PHE A 461 15.93 -19.76 26.81
C PHE A 461 15.75 -19.78 28.32
N PHE A 462 16.39 -18.87 29.03
CA PHE A 462 16.22 -18.72 30.48
C PHE A 462 16.45 -17.29 30.93
N VAL A 463 15.82 -16.91 32.05
CA VAL A 463 16.02 -15.61 32.69
C VAL A 463 17.31 -15.68 33.51
N PRO A 464 18.31 -14.83 33.25
CA PRO A 464 19.56 -14.86 34.00
C PRO A 464 19.39 -14.22 35.38
N THR A 465 20.28 -14.62 36.28
CA THR A 465 20.57 -13.94 37.54
C THR A 465 21.97 -13.31 37.46
N GLY A 466 22.33 -12.43 38.39
CA GLY A 466 23.67 -11.85 38.43
C GLY A 466 24.81 -12.90 38.46
N GLN A 467 24.55 -14.06 39.09
CA GLN A 467 25.50 -15.19 39.18
C GLN A 467 25.51 -16.09 37.94
N THR A 468 24.73 -15.77 36.90
CA THR A 468 24.68 -16.58 35.69
C THR A 468 26.02 -16.47 34.96
N ALA A 469 26.70 -17.62 34.84
CA ALA A 469 27.91 -17.74 34.04
C ALA A 469 27.56 -17.69 32.55
N LEU A 470 28.18 -16.76 31.84
CA LEU A 470 28.06 -16.55 30.40
C LEU A 470 29.09 -17.41 29.66
N MET A 471 28.70 -17.93 28.50
CA MET A 471 29.52 -18.79 27.65
C MET A 471 29.67 -18.20 26.24
N ASP A 472 30.73 -18.58 25.54
CA ASP A 472 30.93 -18.18 24.15
C ASP A 472 29.76 -18.68 23.30
N GLY A 473 29.20 -17.78 22.47
CA GLY A 473 28.01 -18.05 21.67
C GLY A 473 26.67 -17.88 22.39
N ASP A 474 26.64 -17.56 23.70
CA ASP A 474 25.40 -17.13 24.36
C ASP A 474 24.89 -15.84 23.71
N LYS A 475 23.57 -15.72 23.54
CA LYS A 475 22.93 -14.48 23.10
C LYS A 475 22.15 -13.87 24.23
N LEU A 476 22.31 -12.56 24.47
CA LEU A 476 21.59 -11.85 25.53
C LEU A 476 20.65 -10.82 24.92
N LEU A 477 19.44 -10.77 25.46
CA LEU A 477 18.51 -9.67 25.27
C LEU A 477 18.70 -8.67 26.42
N VAL A 478 19.14 -7.46 26.08
CA VAL A 478 19.46 -6.39 27.02
C VAL A 478 18.53 -5.20 26.77
N ILE A 479 18.03 -4.59 27.84
CA ILE A 479 17.18 -3.41 27.83
C ILE A 479 17.87 -2.31 28.64
N SER A 480 17.94 -1.10 28.12
CA SER A 480 18.55 0.05 28.79
C SER A 480 17.77 1.34 28.53
N ASP A 481 17.68 2.22 29.52
CA ASP A 481 17.11 3.56 29.34
C ASP A 481 18.10 4.57 28.73
N ASP A 482 19.41 4.24 28.71
CA ASP A 482 20.47 5.08 28.16
C ASP A 482 21.18 4.41 26.97
N GLU A 483 20.71 4.75 25.77
CA GLU A 483 21.23 4.23 24.51
C GLU A 483 22.70 4.58 24.26
N GLU A 484 23.10 5.81 24.59
CA GLU A 484 24.45 6.30 24.26
C GLU A 484 25.47 5.59 25.14
N ALA A 485 25.18 5.49 26.44
CA ALA A 485 26.01 4.74 27.38
C ALA A 485 26.10 3.26 27.00
N LEU A 486 24.99 2.63 26.57
CA LEU A 486 24.99 1.23 26.17
C LEU A 486 25.87 0.98 24.92
N LYS A 487 25.79 1.86 23.93
CA LYS A 487 26.62 1.75 22.72
C LYS A 487 28.10 1.97 23.02
N GLU A 488 28.42 2.90 23.90
CA GLU A 488 29.79 3.15 24.33
C GLU A 488 30.37 1.94 25.06
N THR A 489 29.61 1.35 25.99
CA THR A 489 29.98 0.10 26.66
C THR A 489 30.26 -1.01 25.67
N TYR A 490 29.37 -1.27 24.70
CA TYR A 490 29.55 -2.34 23.72
C TYR A 490 30.82 -2.19 22.89
N LYS A 491 31.14 -0.95 22.52
CA LYS A 491 32.39 -0.63 21.83
C LYS A 491 33.62 -0.90 22.69
N ASN A 492 33.52 -0.63 24.00
CA ASN A 492 34.62 -0.84 24.95
C ASN A 492 34.86 -2.33 25.30
N ILE A 493 33.83 -3.18 25.21
CA ILE A 493 33.94 -4.63 25.49
C ILE A 493 34.00 -5.51 24.23
N GLY A 494 34.30 -4.92 23.08
CA GLY A 494 34.53 -5.65 21.82
C GLY A 494 33.26 -6.20 21.15
N ILE A 495 32.07 -5.80 21.59
CA ILE A 495 30.81 -6.21 20.95
C ILE A 495 30.60 -5.38 19.68
N SER A 496 31.04 -5.93 18.56
CA SER A 496 30.93 -5.32 17.23
C SER A 496 29.64 -5.70 16.48
N ASN A 497 29.05 -6.85 16.84
CA ASN A 497 27.82 -7.36 16.26
C ASN A 497 26.69 -7.32 17.30
N PHE A 498 25.97 -6.21 17.35
CA PHE A 498 24.73 -6.09 18.13
C PHE A 498 23.57 -5.65 17.24
N THR A 499 22.40 -6.19 17.52
CA THR A 499 21.13 -5.79 16.93
C THR A 499 20.47 -4.79 17.86
N TYR A 500 19.80 -3.77 17.32
CA TYR A 500 19.25 -2.67 18.11
C TYR A 500 17.81 -2.37 17.69
N GLN A 501 16.94 -2.10 18.65
CA GLN A 501 15.58 -1.61 18.44
C GLN A 501 15.26 -0.52 19.47
N LYS A 502 14.73 0.62 19.01
CA LYS A 502 14.25 1.70 19.86
C LYS A 502 12.84 2.10 19.45
N ASN A 503 12.02 2.37 20.46
CA ASN A 503 10.70 2.92 20.28
C ASN A 503 10.77 4.45 20.52
N ASP A 504 10.37 5.25 19.53
CA ASP A 504 10.44 6.73 19.48
C ASP A 504 9.19 7.49 19.95
#